data_AF-V2XWU0-F1
#
_entry.id   AF-V2XWU0-F1
#
_cell.length_a   1.000
_cell.length_b   1.000
_cell.length_c   1.000
_cell.angle_alpha   90.00
_cell.angle_beta   90.00
_cell.angle_gamma   90.00
#
_symmetry.space_group_name_H-M   'P 1'
#
loop_
_entity.id
_entity.type
_entity.pdbx_description
1 polymer ?
#
loop_
_entity_poly.entity_id
_entity_poly.type
_entity_poly.pdbx_seq_one_letter_code
_entity_poly.pdbx_strand_id
1 'polypeptide(L)'
;MLNFKGIPYRTVWVEYPDIEATCKKIGALPTGVKLNGSPLYTLPVIHDPHTGATISDSALIAEYLYRAYPAKSTLIPAGTQTLQAAFRDVSVAKLTPLWQLALPKMTLILGPRSEEYYRRTKLPISGMTMEEMYPCGEKKNVG
;
A
#
# COMPACT_ATOMS: atom_id res chain seq x y z
N MET A 1 -7.12 0.71 11.16
CA MET A 1 -8.03 -0.40 11.53
C MET A 1 -7.64 -1.11 12.81
N LEU A 2 -6.44 -1.71 12.91
CA LEU A 2 -6.00 -2.43 14.12
C LEU A 2 -6.11 -1.57 15.39
N ASN A 3 -5.51 -0.37 15.39
CA ASN A 3 -5.63 0.60 16.49
C ASN A 3 -7.08 0.98 16.79
N PHE A 4 -7.88 1.30 15.76
CA PHE A 4 -9.29 1.69 15.93
C PHE A 4 -10.12 0.60 16.61
N LYS A 5 -9.81 -0.68 16.34
CA LYS A 5 -10.49 -1.83 16.94
C LYS A 5 -9.85 -2.27 18.27
N GLY A 6 -8.76 -1.64 18.70
CA GLY A 6 -8.02 -2.05 19.90
C GLY A 6 -7.43 -3.46 19.82
N ILE A 7 -7.16 -3.97 18.62
CA ILE A 7 -6.61 -5.32 18.43
C ILE A 7 -5.09 -5.27 18.71
N PRO A 8 -4.56 -6.06 19.66
CA PRO A 8 -3.12 -6.14 19.88
C PRO A 8 -2.40 -6.67 18.64
N TYR A 9 -1.28 -6.05 18.27
CA TYR A 9 -0.46 -6.52 17.15
C TYR A 9 1.00 -6.21 17.41
N ARG A 10 1.87 -6.91 16.67
CA ARG A 10 3.28 -6.56 16.53
C ARG A 10 3.57 -6.19 15.09
N THR A 11 4.36 -5.15 14.89
CA THR A 11 4.85 -4.79 13.55
C THR A 11 6.09 -5.61 13.23
N VAL A 12 6.10 -6.28 12.08
CA VAL A 12 7.30 -6.85 11.48
C VAL A 12 7.70 -5.93 10.32
N TRP A 13 8.88 -5.33 10.42
CA TRP A 13 9.42 -4.44 9.40
C TRP A 13 10.03 -5.26 8.27
N VAL A 14 9.65 -4.95 7.03
CA VAL A 14 10.12 -5.65 5.82
C VAL A 14 10.54 -4.59 4.81
N GLU A 15 11.77 -4.68 4.33
CA GLU A 15 12.28 -3.81 3.26
C GLU A 15 11.57 -4.12 1.94
N TYR A 16 11.35 -3.11 1.09
CA TYR A 16 10.69 -3.28 -0.21
C TYR A 16 11.18 -4.48 -1.05
N PRO A 17 12.50 -4.69 -1.25
CA PRO A 17 13.00 -5.83 -2.03
C PRO A 17 12.66 -7.20 -1.41
N ASP A 18 12.37 -7.25 -0.11
CA ASP A 18 12.15 -8.50 0.63
C ASP A 18 10.66 -8.84 0.79
N ILE A 19 9.74 -7.95 0.37
CA ILE A 19 8.28 -8.13 0.51
C ILE A 19 7.83 -9.43 -0.16
N GLU A 20 8.19 -9.66 -1.42
CA GLU A 20 7.74 -10.83 -2.17
C GLU A 20 8.19 -12.14 -1.54
N ALA A 21 9.48 -12.24 -1.17
CA ALA A 21 10.02 -13.43 -0.52
C ALA A 21 9.35 -13.68 0.84
N THR A 22 9.12 -12.61 1.61
CA THR A 22 8.47 -12.69 2.92
C THR A 22 7.02 -13.15 2.80
N CYS A 23 6.24 -12.56 1.88
CA CYS A 23 4.85 -12.94 1.64
C CYS A 23 4.73 -14.41 1.24
N LYS A 24 5.56 -14.87 0.29
CA LYS A 24 5.58 -16.29 -0.12
C LYS A 24 5.89 -17.22 1.05
N LYS A 25 6.89 -16.87 1.89
CA LYS A 25 7.29 -17.68 3.05
C LYS A 25 6.15 -17.89 4.06
N ILE A 26 5.28 -16.90 4.24
CA ILE A 26 4.15 -16.97 5.19
C ILE A 26 2.82 -17.38 4.53
N GLY A 27 2.84 -17.71 3.24
CA GLY A 27 1.65 -18.10 2.48
C GLY A 27 0.70 -16.95 2.14
N ALA A 28 1.17 -15.70 2.13
CA ALA A 28 0.34 -14.58 1.71
C ALA A 28 0.16 -14.56 0.19
N LEU A 29 -1.04 -14.24 -0.27
CA LEU A 29 -1.35 -14.18 -1.69
C LEU A 29 -0.84 -12.88 -2.33
N PRO A 30 -0.55 -12.87 -3.64
CA PRO A 30 -0.30 -11.63 -4.37
C PRO A 30 -1.56 -10.77 -4.41
N THR A 31 -1.39 -9.45 -4.50
CA THR A 31 -2.47 -8.47 -4.51
C THR A 31 -2.64 -7.79 -5.87
N GLY A 32 -1.94 -8.26 -6.90
CA GLY A 32 -2.00 -7.70 -8.24
C GLY A 32 -1.02 -8.34 -9.19
N VAL A 33 -0.75 -7.65 -10.29
CA VAL A 33 0.12 -8.11 -11.38
C VAL A 33 1.11 -7.00 -11.74
N LYS A 34 2.38 -7.36 -11.93
CA LYS A 34 3.44 -6.44 -12.38
C LYS A 34 3.29 -6.16 -13.88
N LEU A 35 3.99 -5.15 -14.39
CA LEU A 35 4.01 -4.81 -15.83
C LEU A 35 4.45 -5.98 -16.73
N ASN A 36 5.30 -6.88 -16.20
CA ASN A 36 5.78 -8.07 -16.91
C ASN A 36 4.84 -9.28 -16.77
N GLY A 37 3.64 -9.12 -16.21
CA GLY A 37 2.67 -10.19 -16.02
C GLY A 37 2.91 -11.09 -14.79
N SER A 38 4.04 -10.97 -14.10
CA SER A 38 4.30 -11.76 -12.88
C SER A 38 3.48 -11.25 -11.68
N PRO A 39 3.20 -12.09 -10.67
CA PRO A 39 2.43 -11.68 -9.50
C PRO A 39 3.09 -10.54 -8.72
N LEU A 40 2.29 -9.55 -8.32
CA LEU A 40 2.70 -8.43 -7.46
C LEU A 40 2.33 -8.72 -6.01
N TYR A 41 3.32 -8.71 -5.13
CA TYR A 41 3.13 -8.80 -3.69
C TYR A 41 3.28 -7.41 -3.07
N THR A 42 2.34 -7.03 -2.22
CA THR A 42 2.34 -5.73 -1.55
C THR A 42 2.09 -5.88 -0.05
N LEU A 43 2.35 -4.81 0.68
CA LEU A 43 1.91 -4.63 2.06
C LEU A 43 0.74 -3.61 2.06
N PRO A 44 -0.15 -3.66 3.07
CA PRO A 44 -0.10 -4.48 4.28
C PRO A 44 -0.45 -5.96 4.06
N VAL A 45 0.13 -6.81 4.92
CA VAL A 45 -0.22 -8.22 5.12
C VAL A 45 -0.31 -8.45 6.63
N ILE A 46 -1.28 -9.24 7.09
CA ILE A 46 -1.34 -9.70 8.48
C ILE A 46 -1.27 -11.22 8.53
N HIS A 47 -0.69 -11.72 9.62
CA HIS A 47 -0.81 -13.11 10.04
C HIS A 47 -1.43 -13.12 11.42
N ASP A 48 -2.58 -13.77 11.54
CA ASP A 48 -3.32 -13.88 12.78
C ASP A 48 -3.03 -15.23 13.45
N PRO A 49 -2.26 -15.25 14.55
CA PRO A 49 -1.91 -16.49 15.22
C PRO A 49 -3.11 -17.16 15.92
N HIS A 50 -4.21 -16.43 16.17
CA HIS A 50 -5.39 -17.00 16.84
C HIS A 50 -6.20 -17.88 15.90
N THR A 51 -6.23 -17.56 14.61
CA THR A 51 -6.98 -18.29 13.59
C THR A 51 -6.08 -19.04 12.61
N GLY A 52 -4.78 -18.75 12.61
CA GLY A 52 -3.81 -19.23 11.62
C GLY A 52 -3.93 -18.54 10.26
N ALA A 53 -4.80 -17.52 10.12
CA ALA A 53 -5.07 -16.90 8.84
C ALA A 53 -3.94 -15.94 8.42
N THR A 54 -3.55 -16.02 7.15
CA THR A 54 -2.65 -15.04 6.51
C THR A 54 -3.44 -14.27 5.44
N ILE A 55 -3.55 -12.96 5.58
CA ILE A 55 -4.38 -12.11 4.72
C ILE A 55 -3.54 -10.96 4.16
N SER A 56 -3.51 -10.85 2.84
CA SER A 56 -3.00 -9.73 2.07
C SER A 56 -4.15 -8.90 1.51
N ASP A 57 -3.87 -7.67 1.05
CA ASP A 57 -4.86 -6.66 0.61
C ASP A 57 -5.59 -5.95 1.76
N SER A 58 -5.52 -4.62 1.78
CA SER A 58 -6.05 -3.83 2.90
C SER A 58 -7.57 -3.89 3.05
N ALA A 59 -8.31 -4.09 1.96
CA ALA A 59 -9.77 -4.25 2.00
C ALA A 59 -10.15 -5.64 2.53
N LEU A 60 -9.46 -6.68 2.07
CA LEU A 60 -9.67 -8.05 2.58
C LEU A 60 -9.30 -8.16 4.06
N ILE A 61 -8.22 -7.50 4.48
CA ILE A 61 -7.85 -7.38 5.90
C ILE A 61 -8.98 -6.70 6.69
N ALA A 62 -9.64 -5.69 6.13
CA ALA A 62 -10.75 -5.00 6.80
C ALA A 62 -11.95 -5.89 7.01
N GLU A 63 -12.34 -6.63 5.97
CA GLU A 63 -13.43 -7.59 6.05
C GLU A 63 -13.12 -8.73 7.02
N TYR A 64 -11.90 -9.27 6.96
CA TYR A 64 -11.44 -10.31 7.89
C TYR A 64 -11.54 -9.83 9.34
N LEU A 65 -10.95 -8.68 9.67
CA LEU A 65 -10.96 -8.15 11.03
C LEU A 65 -12.38 -7.80 11.50
N TYR A 66 -13.27 -7.42 10.59
CA TYR A 66 -14.68 -7.18 10.93
C TYR A 66 -15.39 -8.47 11.34
N ARG A 67 -15.15 -9.57 10.63
CA ARG A 67 -15.77 -10.87 10.89
C ARG A 67 -15.16 -11.60 12.07
N ALA A 68 -13.83 -11.63 12.17
CA ALA A 68 -13.10 -12.40 13.19
C ALA A 68 -13.13 -11.72 14.57
N TYR A 69 -13.21 -10.38 14.60
CA TYR A 69 -13.19 -9.59 15.83
C TYR A 69 -14.37 -8.61 15.87
N PRO A 70 -15.61 -9.10 16.09
CA PRO A 70 -16.77 -8.22 16.22
C PRO A 70 -16.55 -7.27 17.41
N ALA A 71 -16.44 -5.98 17.12
CA ALA A 71 -16.25 -4.92 18.10
C ALA A 71 -17.48 -4.02 18.12
N LYS A 72 -17.64 -3.20 19.17
CA LYS A 72 -18.77 -2.26 19.31
C LYS A 72 -18.79 -1.17 18.23
N SER A 73 -17.61 -0.80 17.68
CA SER A 73 -17.48 0.19 16.61
C SER A 73 -17.29 -0.46 15.24
N THR A 74 -18.03 0.02 14.24
CA THR A 74 -18.04 -0.51 12.87
C THR A 74 -17.48 0.52 11.88
N LEU A 75 -16.38 0.17 11.18
CA LEU A 75 -15.80 0.99 10.10
C LEU A 75 -16.55 0.82 8.77
N ILE A 76 -17.10 -0.37 8.52
CA ILE A 76 -17.85 -0.70 7.31
C ILE A 76 -19.26 -1.15 7.71
N PRO A 77 -20.22 -0.21 7.84
CA PRO A 77 -21.59 -0.55 8.19
C PRO A 77 -22.22 -1.52 7.18
N ALA A 78 -23.08 -2.41 7.66
CA ALA A 78 -23.81 -3.34 6.80
C ALA A 78 -24.61 -2.58 5.74
N GLY A 79 -24.56 -3.04 4.49
CA GLY A 79 -25.22 -2.39 3.35
C GLY A 79 -24.40 -1.30 2.68
N THR A 80 -23.24 -0.92 3.23
CA THR A 80 -22.37 0.13 2.63
C THR A 80 -21.19 -0.43 1.84
N GLN A 81 -21.00 -1.75 1.78
CA GLN A 81 -19.81 -2.38 1.18
C GLN A 81 -19.63 -1.98 -0.29
N THR A 82 -20.68 -2.08 -1.10
CA THR A 82 -20.64 -1.70 -2.52
C THR A 82 -20.32 -0.22 -2.71
N LEU A 83 -20.91 0.64 -1.89
CA LEU A 83 -20.66 2.09 -1.95
C LEU A 83 -19.22 2.43 -1.55
N GLN A 84 -18.68 1.80 -0.50
CA GLN A 84 -17.30 2.01 -0.08
C GLN A 84 -16.30 1.46 -1.09
N ALA A 85 -16.60 0.33 -1.74
CA ALA A 85 -15.79 -0.20 -2.83
C ALA A 85 -15.74 0.78 -4.02
N ALA A 86 -16.90 1.28 -4.47
CA ALA A 86 -16.96 2.29 -5.52
C ALA A 86 -16.23 3.58 -5.13
N PHE A 87 -16.39 4.04 -3.88
CA PHE A 87 -15.67 5.21 -3.36
C PHE A 87 -14.16 5.01 -3.38
N ARG A 88 -13.66 3.83 -2.97
CA ARG A 88 -12.22 3.49 -3.01
C ARG A 88 -11.70 3.58 -4.45
N ASP A 89 -12.41 2.97 -5.39
CA ASP A 89 -11.95 2.90 -6.79
C ASP A 89 -11.88 4.31 -7.42
N VAL A 90 -12.86 5.17 -7.17
CA VAL A 90 -12.85 6.57 -7.61
C VAL A 90 -11.77 7.38 -6.89
N SER A 91 -11.57 7.16 -5.59
CA SER A 91 -10.58 7.88 -4.79
C SER A 91 -9.16 7.64 -5.28
N VAL A 92 -8.81 6.40 -5.67
CA VAL A 92 -7.48 6.09 -6.24
C VAL A 92 -7.20 6.97 -7.45
N ALA A 93 -8.15 7.06 -8.39
CA ALA A 93 -7.99 7.89 -9.59
C ALA A 93 -7.83 9.38 -9.25
N LYS A 94 -8.60 9.89 -8.28
CA LYS A 94 -8.56 11.30 -7.86
C LYS A 94 -7.31 11.67 -7.05
N LEU A 95 -6.70 10.71 -6.35
CA LEU A 95 -5.47 10.92 -5.60
C LEU A 95 -4.22 10.84 -6.49
N THR A 96 -4.34 10.39 -7.74
CA THR A 96 -3.24 10.32 -8.74
C THR A 96 -2.34 11.57 -8.75
N PRO A 97 -2.87 12.81 -8.77
CA PRO A 97 -2.02 14.01 -8.79
C PRO A 97 -1.15 14.18 -7.54
N LEU A 98 -1.59 13.70 -6.38
CA LEU A 98 -0.80 13.79 -5.15
C LEU A 98 0.45 12.90 -5.18
N TRP A 99 0.49 11.89 -6.07
CA TRP A 99 1.66 11.03 -6.20
C TRP A 99 2.89 11.80 -6.71
N GLN A 100 2.73 12.87 -7.49
CA GLN A 100 3.85 13.74 -7.90
C GLN A 100 4.56 14.35 -6.68
N LEU A 101 3.82 14.64 -5.61
CA LEU A 101 4.38 15.16 -4.37
C LEU A 101 4.89 14.04 -3.45
N ALA A 102 4.12 12.95 -3.33
CA ALA A 102 4.39 11.88 -2.38
C ALA A 102 5.54 10.97 -2.82
N LEU A 103 5.61 10.60 -4.11
CA LEU A 103 6.60 9.67 -4.64
C LEU A 103 8.05 10.10 -4.33
N PRO A 104 8.48 11.33 -4.65
CA PRO A 104 9.87 11.72 -4.44
C PRO A 104 10.19 11.88 -2.95
N LYS A 105 9.23 12.29 -2.12
CA LYS A 105 9.44 12.40 -0.67
C LYS A 105 9.68 11.07 0.03
N MET A 106 9.23 9.95 -0.53
CA MET A 106 9.49 8.63 0.04
C MET A 106 10.99 8.32 0.12
N THR A 107 11.80 8.80 -0.82
CA THR A 107 13.25 8.52 -0.82
C THR A 107 13.96 9.14 0.39
N LEU A 108 13.37 10.16 1.01
CA LEU A 108 13.92 10.84 2.19
C LEU A 108 13.81 10.01 3.49
N ILE A 109 12.98 8.97 3.51
CA ILE A 109 12.65 8.20 4.73
C ILE A 109 12.94 6.71 4.60
N LEU A 110 13.32 6.23 3.41
CA LEU A 110 13.62 4.82 3.19
C LEU A 110 15.08 4.51 3.49
N GLY A 111 15.34 3.30 3.99
CA GLY A 111 16.70 2.77 4.05
C GLY A 111 17.26 2.50 2.63
N PRO A 112 18.59 2.38 2.47
CA PRO A 112 19.23 2.35 1.15
C PRO A 112 18.69 1.27 0.19
N ARG A 113 18.47 0.05 0.70
CA ARG A 113 17.95 -1.09 -0.11
C ARG A 113 16.52 -0.83 -0.60
N SER A 114 15.69 -0.26 0.28
CA SER A 114 14.32 0.11 -0.07
C SER A 114 14.27 1.28 -1.04
N GLU A 115 15.12 2.30 -0.84
CA GLU A 115 15.21 3.46 -1.72
C GLU A 115 15.60 3.04 -3.14
N GLU A 116 16.65 2.23 -3.30
CA GLU A 116 17.10 1.73 -4.59
C GLU A 116 15.99 0.95 -5.32
N TYR A 117 15.36 -0.01 -4.61
CA TYR A 117 14.24 -0.78 -5.15
C TYR A 117 13.08 0.13 -5.55
N TYR A 118 12.74 1.09 -4.70
CA TYR A 118 11.63 2.01 -4.91
C TYR A 118 11.86 2.89 -6.14
N ARG A 119 13.03 3.52 -6.27
CA ARG A 119 13.41 4.34 -7.44
C ARG A 119 13.31 3.53 -8.73
N ARG A 120 13.93 2.34 -8.76
CA ARG A 120 13.93 1.44 -9.92
C ARG A 120 12.52 1.03 -10.35
N THR A 121 11.65 0.70 -9.38
CA THR A 121 10.31 0.19 -9.69
C THR A 121 9.30 1.28 -10.02
N LYS A 122 9.50 2.51 -9.54
CA LYS A 122 8.61 3.64 -9.84
C LYS A 122 8.95 4.35 -11.13
N LEU A 123 10.21 4.41 -11.54
CA LEU A 123 10.63 5.04 -12.80
C LEU A 123 9.81 4.62 -14.04
N PRO A 124 9.60 3.32 -14.34
CA PRO A 124 8.81 2.92 -15.51
C PRO A 124 7.31 3.23 -15.35
N ILE A 125 6.82 3.46 -14.13
CA ILE A 125 5.43 3.80 -13.84
C ILE A 125 5.22 5.32 -13.98
N SER A 126 6.19 6.11 -13.54
CA SER A 126 6.11 7.58 -13.57
C SER A 126 6.59 8.20 -14.87
N GLY A 127 7.46 7.52 -15.62
CA GLY A 127 8.10 8.07 -16.83
C GLY A 127 9.18 9.13 -16.56
N MET A 128 9.49 9.41 -15.30
CA MET A 128 10.52 10.37 -14.86
C MET A 128 11.12 9.97 -13.51
N THR A 129 12.34 10.44 -13.24
CA THR A 129 13.06 10.26 -11.98
C THR A 129 12.39 11.02 -10.83
N MET A 130 12.72 10.66 -9.59
CA MET A 130 12.17 11.34 -8.41
C MET A 130 12.61 12.80 -8.36
N GLU A 131 13.83 13.09 -8.82
CA GLU A 131 14.40 14.43 -8.88
C GLU A 131 13.64 15.31 -9.89
N GLU A 132 13.26 14.76 -11.04
CA GLU A 132 12.46 15.44 -12.06
C GLU A 132 11.01 15.70 -11.62
N MET A 133 10.49 14.95 -10.64
CA MET A 133 9.13 15.17 -10.11
C MET A 133 9.03 16.40 -9.22
N TYR A 134 10.13 16.89 -8.64
CA TYR A 134 10.07 18.11 -7.86
C TYR A 134 9.71 19.26 -8.78
N PRO A 135 8.69 20.09 -8.42
CA PRO A 135 8.37 21.27 -9.19
C PRO A 135 9.63 22.15 -9.23
N CYS A 136 10.25 22.22 -10.40
CA CYS A 136 11.30 23.19 -10.66
C CYS A 136 10.60 24.54 -10.57
N GLY A 137 10.92 25.34 -9.53
CA GLY A 137 10.35 26.67 -9.36
C GLY A 137 10.39 27.43 -10.68
N GLU A 138 9.32 28.18 -10.98
CA GLU A 138 9.09 28.83 -12.28
C GLU A 138 10.41 29.20 -12.96
N LYS A 139 10.68 28.62 -14.13
CA LYS A 139 11.67 29.23 -15.03
C LYS A 139 11.14 30.64 -15.26
N LYS A 140 11.77 31.64 -14.64
CA LYS A 140 11.53 33.04 -14.95
C LYS A 140 11.64 33.14 -16.47
N ASN A 141 10.51 33.29 -17.15
CA ASN A 141 10.49 33.66 -18.54
C ASN A 141 11.06 35.08 -18.58
N VAL A 142 12.36 35.16 -18.82
CA VAL A 142 13.00 36.39 -19.25
C VAL A 142 12.81 36.41 -20.77
N GLY A 143 11.77 37.13 -21.20
CA GLY A 143 11.42 37.34 -22.60
C GLY A 143 10.33 38.40 -22.69
#